data_AF-A0A150G2P0-F1
#
_entry.id   AF-A0A150G2P0-F1
#
_cell.length_a   1.000
_cell.length_b   1.000
_cell.length_c   1.000
_cell.angle_alpha   90.00
_cell.angle_beta   90.00
_cell.angle_gamma   90.00
#
_symmetry.space_group_name_H-M   'P 1'
#
loop_
_entity.id
_entity.type
_entity.pdbx_description
1 polymer ?
#
loop_
_entity_poly.entity_id
_entity_poly.type
_entity_poly.pdbx_seq_one_letter_code
_entity_poly.pdbx_strand_id
1 'polypeptide(L)'
;MSGALVSECVAVVEGCHAPDAGGEGGVDLIPAPGRPVFLETRSCEWYTPDFVLGLAREVFAPGSIDLDPCSTPAANLRVLAAKFYDAAADGLDERNVWRGNVFLNPPFGTREGQSLQGLFFERCVREYRQGRITQAVALLKAGLGYKWFRAVLEWPVCFVHERLAFVKPSTTHGVQSAAEGEAVTASMTWGARVQNPHGSVVVYLGPAVQSFAAVFSRIGSVPGLNGWALPPGGSGGGGS
;
A
#
# COMPACT_ATOMS: atom_id res chain seq x y z
N MET A 1 -35.18 4.19 19.35
CA MET A 1 -35.50 3.29 18.22
C MET A 1 -35.25 4.05 16.93
N SER A 2 -34.86 3.34 15.88
CA SER A 2 -34.33 3.85 14.59
C SER A 2 -32.83 4.19 14.69
N GLY A 3 -31.89 3.53 14.03
CA GLY A 3 -31.95 2.61 12.89
C GLY A 3 -30.74 2.96 12.01
N ALA A 4 -29.54 2.51 12.39
CA ALA A 4 -28.32 2.78 11.64
C ALA A 4 -28.32 1.93 10.36
N LEU A 5 -28.52 2.59 9.22
CA LEU A 5 -28.34 2.01 7.90
C LEU A 5 -26.85 1.78 7.67
N VAL A 6 -26.44 0.52 7.72
CA VAL A 6 -25.13 0.05 7.27
C VAL A 6 -25.16 0.14 5.75
N SER A 7 -24.43 1.10 5.17
CA SER A 7 -24.27 1.22 3.72
C SER A 7 -23.29 0.14 3.26
N GLU A 8 -23.82 -0.99 2.80
CA GLU A 8 -23.04 -2.02 2.11
C GLU A 8 -22.51 -1.46 0.78
N CYS A 9 -21.18 -1.37 0.66
CA CYS A 9 -20.51 -1.07 -0.60
C CYS A 9 -20.62 -2.27 -1.55
N VAL A 10 -21.60 -2.25 -2.45
CA VAL A 10 -21.72 -3.22 -3.55
C VAL A 10 -20.72 -2.87 -4.65
N ALA A 11 -19.77 -3.76 -4.93
CA ALA A 11 -18.92 -3.67 -6.12
C ALA A 11 -19.66 -4.27 -7.32
N VAL A 12 -20.00 -3.43 -8.30
CA VAL A 12 -20.57 -3.85 -9.59
C VAL A 12 -19.43 -4.33 -10.50
N VAL A 13 -19.58 -5.53 -11.07
CA VAL A 13 -18.68 -6.07 -12.11
C VAL A 13 -19.32 -5.79 -13.46
N GLU A 14 -18.81 -4.81 -14.21
CA GLU A 14 -19.12 -4.68 -15.64
C GLU A 14 -18.15 -5.56 -16.45
N GLY A 15 -18.70 -6.55 -17.16
CA GLY A 15 -17.95 -7.43 -18.06
C GLY A 15 -17.76 -6.80 -19.43
N CYS A 16 -16.52 -6.78 -19.91
CA CYS A 16 -16.21 -6.38 -21.29
C CYS A 16 -16.59 -7.51 -22.27
N HIS A 17 -17.50 -7.23 -23.20
CA HIS A 17 -17.71 -8.04 -24.40
C HIS A 17 -16.51 -7.86 -25.36
N ALA A 18 -16.01 -8.96 -25.91
CA ALA A 18 -15.11 -8.97 -27.06
C ALA A 18 -15.89 -9.41 -28.32
N PRO A 19 -15.57 -8.90 -29.52
CA PRO A 19 -16.28 -9.23 -30.75
C PRO A 19 -15.83 -10.57 -31.37
N ASP A 20 -16.77 -11.22 -32.04
CA ASP A 20 -16.62 -12.48 -32.77
C ASP A 20 -15.56 -12.42 -33.88
N ALA A 21 -14.74 -13.47 -33.95
CA ALA A 21 -13.99 -13.86 -35.14
C ALA A 21 -14.11 -15.38 -35.31
N GLY A 22 -14.76 -15.81 -36.40
CA GLY A 22 -14.93 -17.21 -36.76
C GLY A 22 -13.68 -17.86 -37.35
N GLY A 23 -13.67 -19.20 -37.34
CA GLY A 23 -12.67 -20.02 -38.04
C GLY A 23 -12.54 -21.41 -37.42
N GLU A 24 -12.90 -22.43 -38.19
CA GLU A 24 -13.09 -23.85 -37.81
C GLU A 24 -11.81 -24.63 -37.48
N GLY A 25 -11.94 -25.72 -36.70
CA GLY A 25 -10.92 -26.75 -36.57
C GLY A 25 -10.97 -27.50 -35.23
N GLY A 26 -11.72 -28.62 -35.18
CA GLY A 26 -11.94 -29.41 -33.98
C GLY A 26 -10.74 -30.20 -33.48
N VAL A 27 -10.52 -30.14 -32.16
CA VAL A 27 -9.99 -31.22 -31.34
C VAL A 27 -10.79 -31.24 -30.04
N ASP A 28 -11.41 -32.38 -29.74
CA ASP A 28 -12.32 -32.57 -28.63
C ASP A 28 -11.52 -32.69 -27.32
N LEU A 29 -11.32 -31.56 -26.64
CA LEU A 29 -10.72 -31.50 -25.31
C LEU A 29 -11.84 -31.44 -24.27
N ILE A 30 -12.02 -32.54 -23.54
CA ILE A 30 -12.93 -32.63 -22.39
C ILE A 30 -12.58 -31.50 -21.39
N PRO A 31 -13.45 -30.51 -21.15
CA PRO A 31 -13.15 -29.46 -20.20
C PRO A 31 -13.28 -30.03 -18.79
N ALA A 32 -12.17 -30.04 -18.04
CA ALA A 32 -12.23 -30.27 -16.60
C ALA A 32 -13.18 -29.22 -15.98
N PRO A 33 -14.05 -29.59 -15.03
CA PRO A 33 -14.97 -28.64 -14.43
C PRO A 33 -14.14 -27.55 -13.75
N GLY A 34 -14.19 -26.35 -14.34
CA GLY A 34 -13.53 -25.17 -13.80
C GLY A 34 -14.03 -24.97 -12.38
N ARG A 35 -13.16 -25.19 -11.40
CA ARG A 35 -13.44 -24.77 -10.02
C ARG A 35 -13.66 -23.26 -10.09
N PRO A 36 -14.85 -22.74 -9.74
CA PRO A 36 -15.03 -21.30 -9.66
C PRO A 36 -14.02 -20.78 -8.64
N VAL A 37 -13.05 -20.00 -9.10
CA VAL A 37 -12.15 -19.26 -8.22
C VAL A 37 -12.98 -18.13 -7.66
N PHE A 38 -13.56 -18.37 -6.49
CA PHE A 38 -14.26 -17.37 -5.73
C PHE A 38 -13.22 -16.38 -5.20
N LEU A 39 -13.00 -15.27 -5.92
CA LEU A 39 -12.21 -14.14 -5.42
C LEU A 39 -13.06 -13.39 -4.39
N GLU A 40 -13.11 -13.96 -3.20
CA GLU A 40 -13.72 -13.34 -2.04
C GLU A 40 -12.84 -12.16 -1.59
N THR A 41 -13.25 -10.93 -1.92
CA THR A 41 -12.62 -9.71 -1.45
C THR A 41 -13.03 -9.42 0.00
N ARG A 42 -12.74 -10.35 0.92
CA ARG A 42 -12.82 -10.04 2.35
C ARG A 42 -11.68 -9.07 2.66
N SER A 43 -12.01 -7.89 3.16
CA SER A 43 -11.02 -6.87 3.56
C SER A 43 -10.05 -7.47 4.58
N CYS A 44 -8.89 -7.92 4.10
CA CYS A 44 -7.79 -8.29 4.99
C CYS A 44 -7.15 -6.98 5.44
N GLU A 45 -6.94 -6.79 6.75
CA GLU A 45 -6.08 -5.70 7.20
C GLU A 45 -4.66 -6.01 6.75
N TRP A 46 -4.11 -5.16 5.87
CA TRP A 46 -2.77 -5.31 5.30
C TRP A 46 -1.80 -4.46 6.11
N TYR A 47 -0.90 -5.06 6.90
CA TYR A 47 0.10 -4.29 7.63
C TYR A 47 1.43 -4.15 6.89
N THR A 48 2.01 -2.95 6.94
CA THR A 48 3.33 -2.63 6.35
C THR A 48 4.44 -3.50 6.97
N PRO A 49 5.33 -4.11 6.17
CA PRO A 49 6.52 -4.79 6.68
C PRO A 49 7.48 -3.84 7.42
N ASP A 50 8.09 -4.30 8.51
CA ASP A 50 8.95 -3.47 9.38
C ASP A 50 10.16 -2.88 8.66
N PHE A 51 10.72 -3.59 7.68
CA PHE A 51 11.85 -3.06 6.90
C PHE A 51 11.46 -1.81 6.11
N VAL A 52 10.25 -1.74 5.54
CA VAL A 52 9.77 -0.54 4.83
C VAL A 52 9.58 0.62 5.79
N LEU A 53 9.04 0.36 6.98
CA LEU A 53 8.89 1.38 8.02
C LEU A 53 10.27 1.86 8.50
N GLY A 54 11.25 0.95 8.61
CA GLY A 54 12.66 1.25 8.90
C GLY A 54 13.21 2.32 7.96
N LEU A 55 13.08 2.06 6.67
CA LEU A 55 13.49 2.97 5.61
C LEU A 55 12.75 4.31 5.66
N ALA A 56 11.43 4.32 5.92
CA ALA A 56 10.67 5.56 6.06
C ALA A 56 11.20 6.43 7.23
N ARG A 57 11.53 5.81 8.36
CA ARG A 57 12.12 6.51 9.52
C ARG A 57 13.53 7.02 9.23
N GLU A 58 14.35 6.28 8.47
CA GLU A 58 15.65 6.75 8.01
C GLU A 58 15.52 8.01 7.14
N VAL A 59 14.53 8.08 6.24
CA VAL A 59 14.28 9.27 5.42
C VAL A 59 13.89 10.47 6.28
N PHE A 60 13.12 10.25 7.36
CA PHE A 60 12.66 11.30 8.25
C PHE A 60 13.69 11.73 9.31
N ALA A 61 14.82 11.03 9.45
CA ALA A 61 15.83 11.32 10.46
C ALA A 61 16.37 12.77 10.33
N PRO A 62 16.61 13.48 11.44
CA PRO A 62 16.51 13.03 12.85
C PRO A 62 15.09 13.05 13.44
N GLY A 63 14.06 13.33 12.64
CA GLY A 63 12.65 13.36 13.09
C GLY A 63 11.99 11.99 13.19
N SER A 64 10.74 12.00 13.64
CA SER A 64 9.85 10.83 13.75
C SER A 64 8.78 10.82 12.65
N ILE A 65 7.92 9.79 12.64
CA ILE A 65 6.66 9.84 11.91
C ILE A 65 5.66 10.60 12.78
N ASP A 66 5.19 11.76 12.31
CA ASP A 66 4.25 12.59 13.06
C ASP A 66 2.81 12.14 12.84
N LEU A 67 2.49 11.67 11.63
CA LEU A 67 1.14 11.28 11.25
C LEU A 67 1.11 10.04 10.33
N ASP A 68 0.18 9.13 10.63
CA ASP A 68 -0.35 8.11 9.71
C ASP A 68 -1.87 8.32 9.52
N PRO A 69 -2.32 8.84 8.36
CA PRO A 69 -3.72 9.25 8.21
C PRO A 69 -4.67 8.09 7.91
N CYS A 70 -4.21 6.85 7.81
CA CYS A 70 -5.02 5.71 7.40
C CYS A 70 -4.54 4.44 8.12
N SER A 71 -4.54 4.49 9.45
CA SER A 71 -3.97 3.46 10.31
C SER A 71 -5.03 2.70 11.10
N THR A 72 -4.55 1.81 11.97
CA THR A 72 -5.33 1.22 13.07
C THR A 72 -4.47 1.22 14.33
N PRO A 73 -5.05 1.10 15.55
CA PRO A 73 -4.25 0.96 16.76
C PRO A 73 -3.21 -0.18 16.67
N ALA A 74 -3.59 -1.31 16.06
CA ALA A 74 -2.70 -2.46 15.86
C ALA A 74 -1.59 -2.19 14.83
N ALA A 75 -1.88 -1.45 13.76
CA ALA A 75 -0.86 -1.04 12.78
C ALA A 75 0.13 -0.04 13.41
N ASN A 76 -0.37 0.91 14.21
CA ASN A 76 0.46 1.96 14.79
C ASN A 76 1.45 1.45 15.83
N LEU A 77 1.27 0.24 16.38
CA LEU A 77 2.30 -0.44 17.19
C LEU A 77 3.64 -0.60 16.44
N ARG A 78 3.62 -0.62 15.10
CA ARG A 78 4.82 -0.71 14.24
C ARG A 78 5.12 0.59 13.51
N VAL A 79 4.09 1.30 13.03
CA VAL A 79 4.27 2.59 12.36
C VAL A 79 4.90 3.60 13.32
N LEU A 80 4.48 3.60 14.59
CA LEU A 80 4.97 4.51 15.63
C LEU A 80 4.74 5.98 15.25
N ALA A 81 3.62 6.27 14.59
CA ALA A 81 3.21 7.64 14.34
C ALA A 81 2.73 8.30 15.64
N ALA A 82 3.13 9.55 15.87
CA ALA A 82 2.67 10.31 17.04
C ALA A 82 1.15 10.54 17.02
N LYS A 83 0.56 10.67 15.83
CA LYS A 83 -0.89 10.73 15.60
C LYS A 83 -1.28 9.77 14.48
N PHE A 84 -2.46 9.20 14.55
CA PHE A 84 -3.07 8.51 13.42
C PHE A 84 -4.57 8.76 13.32
N TYR A 85 -5.14 8.52 12.15
CA TYR A 85 -6.60 8.43 11.96
C TYR A 85 -6.96 6.99 11.60
N ASP A 86 -7.93 6.44 12.33
CA ASP A 86 -8.52 5.14 12.02
C ASP A 86 -9.76 5.30 11.13
N ALA A 87 -10.42 4.17 10.84
CA ALA A 87 -11.62 4.15 10.01
C ALA A 87 -12.76 5.00 10.60
N ALA A 88 -12.86 5.14 11.92
CA ALA A 88 -13.91 5.94 12.57
C ALA A 88 -13.61 7.43 12.49
N ALA A 89 -12.34 7.82 12.63
CA ALA A 89 -11.91 9.21 12.51
C ALA A 89 -11.93 9.74 11.07
N ASP A 90 -11.92 8.84 10.06
CA ASP A 90 -11.79 9.13 8.62
C ASP A 90 -10.65 10.11 8.28
N GLY A 91 -9.49 9.58 7.91
CA GLY A 91 -8.36 10.41 7.48
C GLY A 91 -8.64 11.35 6.30
N LEU A 92 -9.70 11.12 5.53
CA LEU A 92 -10.16 11.99 4.45
C LEU A 92 -11.16 13.08 4.89
N ASP A 93 -11.60 13.11 6.14
CA ASP A 93 -12.38 14.23 6.68
C ASP A 93 -11.53 15.51 6.70
N GLU A 94 -12.02 16.59 6.10
CA GLU A 94 -11.29 17.87 5.98
C GLU A 94 -11.02 18.54 7.34
N ARG A 95 -11.74 18.15 8.40
CA ARG A 95 -11.49 18.62 9.78
C ARG A 95 -10.21 18.04 10.37
N ASN A 96 -9.72 16.92 9.82
CA ASN A 96 -8.53 16.25 10.30
C ASN A 96 -7.25 16.94 9.80
N VAL A 97 -6.41 17.42 10.72
CA VAL A 97 -5.18 18.11 10.34
C VAL A 97 -4.11 17.13 9.87
N TRP A 98 -3.57 17.35 8.67
CA TRP A 98 -2.37 16.66 8.17
C TRP A 98 -1.16 17.61 8.29
N ARG A 99 -0.14 17.22 9.06
CA ARG A 99 1.05 18.05 9.27
C ARG A 99 2.28 17.24 9.66
N GLY A 100 3.47 17.83 9.50
CA GLY A 100 4.75 17.22 9.89
C GLY A 100 5.22 16.16 8.90
N ASN A 101 5.96 15.16 9.39
CA ASN A 101 6.40 13.99 8.64
C ASN A 101 5.27 12.95 8.54
N VAL A 102 4.76 12.71 7.33
CA VAL A 102 3.61 11.82 7.11
C VAL A 102 4.05 10.49 6.51
N PHE A 103 3.76 9.38 7.19
CA PHE A 103 3.79 8.06 6.57
C PHE A 103 2.39 7.72 6.06
N LEU A 104 2.26 7.35 4.79
CA LEU A 104 0.97 7.13 4.15
C LEU A 104 0.92 5.71 3.54
N ASN A 105 0.05 4.85 4.07
CA ASN A 105 -0.23 3.52 3.49
C ASN A 105 -1.76 3.30 3.42
N PRO A 106 -2.43 3.88 2.41
CA PRO A 106 -3.88 3.93 2.36
C PRO A 106 -4.49 2.59 1.97
N PRO A 107 -5.72 2.30 2.43
CA PRO A 107 -6.42 1.07 2.08
C PRO A 107 -6.62 0.95 0.56
N PHE A 108 -6.72 -0.30 0.10
CA PHE A 108 -7.22 -0.60 -1.24
C PHE A 108 -8.73 -0.37 -1.33
N GLY A 109 -9.25 -0.32 -2.55
CA GLY A 109 -10.68 -0.16 -2.82
C GLY A 109 -11.06 1.23 -3.31
N THR A 110 -12.36 1.50 -3.31
CA THR A 110 -12.95 2.72 -3.83
C THR A 110 -13.95 3.34 -2.85
N ARG A 111 -14.10 4.67 -2.91
CA ARG A 111 -15.18 5.45 -2.29
C ARG A 111 -15.84 6.25 -3.39
N GLU A 112 -17.14 6.05 -3.59
CA GLU A 112 -17.92 6.77 -4.62
C GLU A 112 -17.30 6.67 -6.03
N GLY A 113 -16.80 5.48 -6.39
CA GLY A 113 -16.15 5.21 -7.68
C GLY A 113 -14.71 5.74 -7.81
N GLN A 114 -14.19 6.47 -6.81
CA GLN A 114 -12.82 6.97 -6.78
C GLN A 114 -11.92 6.03 -5.98
N SER A 115 -10.65 5.86 -6.38
CA SER A 115 -9.71 5.02 -5.64
C SER A 115 -9.34 5.65 -4.31
N LEU A 116 -9.42 4.89 -3.21
CA LEU A 116 -8.99 5.36 -1.88
C LEU A 116 -7.52 5.80 -1.89
N GLN A 117 -6.63 4.99 -2.48
CA GLN A 117 -5.22 5.39 -2.63
C GLN A 117 -5.04 6.71 -3.40
N GLY A 118 -5.86 6.92 -4.43
CA GLY A 118 -5.89 8.18 -5.18
C GLY A 118 -6.33 9.36 -4.32
N LEU A 119 -7.43 9.23 -3.57
CA LEU A 119 -7.96 10.28 -2.68
C LEU A 119 -6.96 10.68 -1.59
N PHE A 120 -6.36 9.69 -0.93
CA PHE A 120 -5.35 9.94 0.12
C PHE A 120 -4.08 10.58 -0.46
N PHE A 121 -3.62 10.10 -1.62
CA PHE A 121 -2.43 10.67 -2.26
C PHE A 121 -2.66 12.11 -2.75
N GLU A 122 -3.82 12.38 -3.36
CA GLU A 122 -4.21 13.74 -3.77
C GLU A 122 -4.24 14.70 -2.59
N ARG A 123 -4.84 14.28 -1.47
CA ARG A 123 -4.79 15.06 -0.23
C ARG A 123 -3.35 15.26 0.24
N CYS A 124 -2.53 14.21 0.30
CA CYS A 124 -1.12 14.33 0.68
C CYS A 124 -0.38 15.40 -0.12
N VAL A 125 -0.55 15.40 -1.45
CA VAL A 125 0.03 16.40 -2.35
C VAL A 125 -0.49 17.80 -2.04
N ARG A 126 -1.81 17.96 -1.85
CA ARG A 126 -2.45 19.25 -1.53
C ARG A 126 -1.92 19.82 -0.22
N GLU A 127 -1.86 19.02 0.83
CA GLU A 127 -1.42 19.40 2.17
C GLU A 127 0.08 19.76 2.19
N TYR A 128 0.91 19.03 1.42
CA TYR A 128 2.33 19.34 1.23
C TYR A 128 2.53 20.66 0.46
N ARG A 129 1.81 20.86 -0.65
CA ARG A 129 1.88 22.12 -1.43
C ARG A 129 1.44 23.34 -0.64
N GLN A 130 0.57 23.15 0.37
CA GLN A 130 0.15 24.20 1.29
C GLN A 130 1.10 24.40 2.49
N GLY A 131 2.23 23.70 2.53
CA GLY A 131 3.26 23.84 3.55
C GLY A 131 2.90 23.25 4.92
N ARG A 132 1.81 22.47 5.02
CA ARG A 132 1.40 21.83 6.29
C ARG A 132 2.17 20.55 6.56
N ILE A 133 2.34 19.72 5.53
CA ILE A 133 3.21 18.54 5.58
C ILE A 133 4.65 19.00 5.30
N THR A 134 5.57 18.60 6.18
CA THR A 134 7.01 18.88 6.02
C THR A 134 7.61 17.96 4.96
N GLN A 135 7.26 16.69 5.03
CA GLN A 135 7.59 15.67 4.03
C GLN A 135 6.70 14.45 4.22
N ALA A 136 6.58 13.61 3.20
CA ALA A 136 5.80 12.39 3.25
C ALA A 136 6.48 11.24 2.51
N VAL A 137 6.28 10.03 3.04
CA VAL A 137 6.62 8.75 2.40
C VAL A 137 5.30 7.99 2.22
N ALA A 138 4.89 7.79 0.97
CA ALA A 138 3.65 7.11 0.63
C ALA A 138 3.93 5.73 0.01
N LEU A 139 3.45 4.67 0.65
CA LEU A 139 3.45 3.31 0.13
C LEU A 139 2.13 3.07 -0.62
N LEU A 140 2.22 2.87 -1.94
CA LEU A 140 1.07 2.75 -2.83
C LEU A 140 1.19 1.52 -3.73
N LYS A 141 0.07 1.08 -4.31
CA LYS A 141 0.11 0.07 -5.37
C LYS A 141 0.69 0.67 -6.64
N ALA A 142 1.45 -0.11 -7.40
CA ALA A 142 1.87 0.23 -8.75
C ALA A 142 0.65 0.22 -9.70
N GLY A 143 -0.09 1.32 -9.72
CA GLY A 143 -1.36 1.49 -10.41
C GLY A 143 -1.22 2.00 -11.84
N LEU A 144 -0.30 1.47 -12.64
CA LEU A 144 -0.15 1.87 -14.04
C LEU A 144 -1.50 1.72 -14.79
N GLY A 145 -1.83 2.71 -15.61
CA GLY A 145 -3.12 2.79 -16.33
C GLY A 145 -4.27 3.44 -15.54
N TYR A 146 -4.16 3.59 -14.21
CA TYR A 146 -5.15 4.32 -13.42
C TYR A 146 -4.91 5.82 -13.50
N LYS A 147 -5.98 6.62 -13.68
CA LYS A 147 -5.88 8.09 -13.81
C LYS A 147 -5.12 8.73 -12.64
N TRP A 148 -5.43 8.32 -11.40
CA TRP A 148 -4.81 8.87 -10.19
C TRP A 148 -3.31 8.56 -10.09
N PHE A 149 -2.86 7.44 -10.68
CA PHE A 149 -1.46 7.03 -10.59
C PHE A 149 -0.55 7.88 -11.47
N ARG A 150 -1.08 8.60 -12.47
CA ARG A 150 -0.26 9.52 -13.28
C ARG A 150 0.40 10.60 -12.42
N ALA A 151 -0.32 11.13 -11.43
CA ALA A 151 0.20 12.14 -10.52
C ALA A 151 1.33 11.61 -9.62
N VAL A 152 1.44 10.29 -9.39
CA VAL A 152 2.54 9.69 -8.64
C VAL A 152 3.88 9.92 -9.34
N LEU A 153 3.89 9.90 -10.68
CA LEU A 153 5.11 10.05 -11.47
C LEU A 153 5.65 11.49 -11.53
N GLU A 154 4.93 12.46 -10.93
CA GLU A 154 5.43 13.83 -10.72
C GLU A 154 6.43 13.93 -9.55
N TRP A 155 6.61 12.84 -8.79
CA TRP A 155 7.39 12.80 -7.56
C TRP A 155 8.50 11.76 -7.64
N PRO A 156 9.58 11.91 -6.83
CA PRO A 156 10.53 10.83 -6.62
C PRO A 156 9.82 9.55 -6.19
N VAL A 157 10.04 8.48 -6.97
CA VAL A 157 9.35 7.20 -6.80
C VAL A 157 10.34 6.05 -6.83
N CYS A 158 10.21 5.13 -5.88
CA CYS A 158 10.89 3.86 -5.84
C CYS A 158 9.92 2.75 -6.25
N PHE A 159 10.24 2.01 -7.30
CA PHE A 159 9.54 0.79 -7.71
C PHE A 159 10.14 -0.39 -6.95
N VAL A 160 9.40 -0.94 -6.00
CA VAL A 160 9.87 -2.04 -5.14
C VAL A 160 10.05 -3.31 -5.97
N HIS A 161 11.19 -3.99 -5.84
CA HIS A 161 11.53 -5.16 -6.66
C HIS A 161 10.64 -6.36 -6.38
N GLU A 162 10.32 -6.58 -5.10
CA GLU A 162 9.51 -7.72 -4.66
C GLU A 162 8.11 -7.30 -4.24
N ARG A 163 7.15 -8.20 -4.41
CA ARG A 163 5.80 -8.02 -3.87
C ARG A 163 5.85 -8.08 -2.36
N LEU A 164 5.49 -6.98 -1.72
CA LEU A 164 5.40 -6.92 -0.27
C LEU A 164 4.37 -7.96 0.22
N ALA A 165 4.82 -8.87 1.08
CA ALA A 165 3.94 -9.75 1.83
C ALA A 165 3.43 -8.97 3.04
N PHE A 166 2.15 -8.58 3.00
CA PHE A 166 1.56 -7.90 4.13
C PHE A 166 1.09 -8.93 5.14
N VAL A 167 1.09 -8.53 6.40
CA VAL A 167 0.77 -9.43 7.49
C VAL A 167 -0.74 -9.51 7.69
N LYS A 168 -1.26 -10.72 7.88
CA LYS A 168 -2.62 -10.99 8.36
C LYS A 168 -2.58 -11.41 9.83
N PRO A 169 -3.49 -10.96 10.71
CA PRO A 169 -3.66 -11.59 12.01
C PRO A 169 -4.18 -13.01 11.80
N SER A 170 -3.42 -14.03 12.23
CA SER A 170 -3.93 -15.40 12.32
C SER A 170 -4.62 -15.61 13.68
N THR A 171 -5.86 -16.07 13.69
CA THR A 171 -6.38 -16.78 14.87
C THR A 171 -5.84 -18.20 14.83
N THR A 172 -4.95 -18.54 15.75
CA THR A 172 -4.63 -19.94 16.01
C THR A 172 -5.86 -20.57 16.63
N HIS A 173 -6.64 -21.31 15.83
CA HIS A 173 -7.56 -22.29 16.40
C HIS A 173 -6.70 -23.39 17.02
N GLY A 174 -6.32 -23.19 18.29
CA GLY A 174 -5.89 -24.30 19.13
C GLY A 174 -7.00 -25.34 19.07
N VAL A 175 -6.67 -26.54 18.63
CA VAL A 175 -7.51 -27.71 18.90
C VAL A 175 -7.61 -27.79 20.42
N GLN A 176 -8.74 -27.35 20.98
CA GLN A 176 -9.06 -27.61 22.38
C GLN A 176 -10.38 -28.35 22.47
N SER A 177 -10.23 -29.63 22.79
CA SER A 177 -11.15 -30.34 23.68
C SER A 177 -11.54 -29.42 24.84
N ALA A 178 -12.84 -29.38 25.14
CA ALA A 178 -13.47 -28.56 26.15
C ALA A 178 -12.82 -28.70 27.54
N ALA A 179 -12.45 -27.58 28.15
CA ALA A 179 -12.68 -27.25 29.56
C ALA A 179 -12.22 -25.80 29.84
N GLU A 180 -13.18 -24.98 30.27
CA GLU A 180 -13.06 -23.86 31.21
C GLU A 180 -11.98 -22.77 30.99
N GLY A 181 -12.46 -21.61 30.53
CA GLY A 181 -12.14 -20.31 31.14
C GLY A 181 -10.69 -19.84 31.08
N GLU A 182 -10.15 -19.60 29.88
CA GLU A 182 -8.87 -18.89 29.74
C GLU A 182 -8.96 -17.79 28.68
N ALA A 183 -8.41 -16.61 29.00
CA ALA A 183 -8.41 -15.46 28.13
C ALA A 183 -7.69 -15.82 26.82
N VAL A 184 -8.43 -15.75 25.70
CA VAL A 184 -7.89 -15.92 24.36
C VAL A 184 -6.92 -14.75 24.10
N THR A 185 -5.65 -14.92 24.45
CA THR A 185 -4.58 -14.06 23.93
C THR A 185 -4.45 -14.39 22.46
N ALA A 186 -5.07 -13.57 21.61
CA ALA A 186 -4.97 -13.74 20.16
C ALA A 186 -3.49 -13.62 19.76
N SER A 187 -2.82 -14.76 19.58
CA SER A 187 -1.45 -14.82 19.10
C SER A 187 -1.45 -14.33 17.65
N MET A 188 -1.16 -13.05 17.44
CA MET A 188 -0.95 -12.49 16.11
C MET A 188 0.31 -13.11 15.53
N THR A 189 0.16 -14.14 14.69
CA THR A 189 1.29 -14.69 13.94
C THR A 189 1.54 -13.77 12.76
N TRP A 190 2.63 -13.00 12.85
CA TRP A 190 2.99 -12.07 11.80
C TRP A 190 3.64 -12.81 10.62
N GLY A 191 3.27 -12.47 9.38
CA GLY A 191 3.95 -12.99 8.17
C GLY A 191 3.32 -14.22 7.49
N ALA A 192 2.06 -14.55 7.74
CA ALA A 192 1.37 -15.56 6.94
C ALA A 192 1.31 -15.09 5.46
N ARG A 193 1.98 -15.84 4.57
CA ARG A 193 2.33 -15.54 3.16
C ARG A 193 1.13 -15.13 2.28
N VAL A 194 0.61 -13.92 2.45
CA VAL A 194 -0.30 -13.30 1.50
C VAL A 194 0.50 -12.24 0.74
N GLN A 195 0.94 -12.61 -0.47
CA GLN A 195 1.58 -11.64 -1.37
C GLN A 195 0.53 -10.67 -1.89
N ASN A 196 0.81 -9.37 -1.83
CA ASN A 196 0.01 -8.39 -2.55
C ASN A 196 -0.06 -8.79 -4.04
N PRO A 197 -1.24 -8.91 -4.65
CA PRO A 197 -1.35 -9.27 -6.07
C PRO A 197 -0.70 -8.23 -7.00
N HIS A 198 -0.47 -7.01 -6.49
CA HIS A 198 0.12 -5.91 -7.24
C HIS A 198 1.55 -5.60 -6.79
N GLY A 199 2.36 -5.08 -7.73
CA GLY A 199 3.60 -4.40 -7.38
C GLY A 199 3.34 -3.19 -6.48
N SER A 200 4.36 -2.75 -5.76
CA SER A 200 4.28 -1.60 -4.86
C SER A 200 5.26 -0.51 -5.29
N VAL A 201 4.89 0.74 -5.03
CA VAL A 201 5.78 1.89 -5.16
C VAL A 201 5.84 2.64 -3.84
N VAL A 202 7.00 3.22 -3.57
CA VAL A 202 7.16 4.19 -2.49
C VAL A 202 7.40 5.56 -3.11
N VAL A 203 6.58 6.54 -2.74
CA VAL A 203 6.63 7.90 -3.28
C VAL A 203 7.09 8.84 -2.19
N TYR A 204 7.94 9.79 -2.53
CA TYR A 204 8.45 10.77 -1.58
C TYR A 204 8.06 12.19 -1.97
N LEU A 205 7.51 12.93 -1.02
CA LEU A 205 7.23 14.35 -1.11
C LEU A 205 8.09 15.05 -0.07
N GLY A 206 9.07 15.84 -0.48
CA GLY A 206 9.92 16.54 0.49
C GLY A 206 11.27 16.94 -0.08
N PRO A 207 12.08 17.65 0.71
CA PRO A 207 13.38 18.14 0.28
C PRO A 207 14.49 17.07 0.30
N ALA A 208 14.37 16.00 1.08
CA ALA A 208 15.42 15.01 1.27
C ALA A 208 15.46 13.93 0.17
N VAL A 209 15.37 14.34 -1.10
CA VAL A 209 15.27 13.44 -2.26
C VAL A 209 16.46 12.47 -2.36
N GLN A 210 17.67 12.94 -2.08
CA GLN A 210 18.88 12.10 -2.11
C GLN A 210 18.86 11.05 -0.99
N SER A 211 18.39 11.43 0.21
CA SER A 211 18.23 10.50 1.33
C SER A 211 17.20 9.43 0.97
N PHE A 212 16.01 9.85 0.49
CA PHE A 212 14.99 8.96 -0.02
C PHE A 212 15.56 7.96 -1.03
N ALA A 213 16.28 8.45 -2.04
CA ALA A 213 16.82 7.59 -3.08
C ALA A 213 17.86 6.60 -2.55
N ALA A 214 18.81 7.04 -1.72
CA ALA A 214 19.84 6.19 -1.14
C ALA A 214 19.27 5.11 -0.20
N VAL A 215 18.20 5.44 0.51
CA VAL A 215 17.54 4.54 1.45
C VAL A 215 16.66 3.52 0.69
N PHE A 216 15.79 4.00 -0.20
CA PHE A 216 14.84 3.13 -0.90
C PHE A 216 15.43 2.38 -2.09
N SER A 217 16.60 2.77 -2.61
CA SER A 217 17.35 1.97 -3.60
C SER A 217 17.77 0.59 -3.09
N ARG A 218 17.74 0.38 -1.77
CA ARG A 218 18.06 -0.91 -1.14
C ARG A 218 17.00 -1.98 -1.40
N ILE A 219 15.78 -1.57 -1.77
CA ILE A 219 14.64 -2.49 -1.98
C ILE A 219 13.93 -2.30 -3.33
N GLY A 220 14.43 -1.40 -4.18
CA GLY A 220 13.76 -1.04 -5.40
C GLY A 220 14.58 -0.13 -6.32
N SER A 221 13.97 0.26 -7.43
CA SER A 221 14.56 1.14 -8.43
C SER A 221 13.91 2.52 -8.40
N VAL A 222 14.72 3.56 -8.28
CA VAL A 222 14.40 4.99 -8.34
C VAL A 222 14.86 5.54 -9.69
N PRO A 223 13.93 5.72 -10.66
CA PRO A 223 14.28 6.25 -11.98
C PRO A 223 15.04 7.58 -11.91
N GLY A 224 16.02 7.74 -12.80
CA GLY A 224 16.86 8.94 -12.86
C GLY A 224 18.00 8.98 -11.83
N LEU A 225 18.01 8.12 -10.81
CA LEU A 225 19.08 8.06 -9.80
C LEU A 225 19.85 6.73 -9.84
N ASN A 226 19.17 5.61 -9.63
CA ASN A 226 19.76 4.27 -9.82
C ASN A 226 19.05 3.49 -10.96
N GLY A 227 17.96 4.04 -11.50
CA GLY A 227 17.13 3.38 -12.51
C GLY A 227 17.30 3.86 -13.95
N TRP A 228 17.94 5.00 -14.22
CA TRP A 228 18.12 5.53 -15.60
C TRP A 228 19.41 6.35 -15.82
N ALA A 229 20.48 6.12 -15.04
CA ALA A 229 21.80 6.73 -15.28
C ALA A 229 22.99 5.81 -14.93
N LEU A 230 23.78 5.49 -15.97
CA LEU A 230 25.12 4.86 -16.10
C LEU A 230 25.27 3.32 -16.05
N PRO A 231 26.06 2.73 -16.98
CA PRO A 231 26.37 1.30 -17.02
C PRO A 231 27.27 0.89 -15.82
N PRO A 232 27.23 -0.38 -15.39
CA PRO A 232 28.08 -0.86 -14.32
C PRO A 232 29.54 -0.91 -14.81
N GLY A 233 30.35 0.08 -14.47
CA GLY A 233 31.79 0.06 -14.73
C GLY A 233 32.40 1.39 -15.15
N GLY A 234 32.37 2.40 -14.27
CA GLY A 234 33.25 3.56 -14.34
C GLY A 234 34.40 3.41 -13.36
N SER A 235 35.26 2.40 -13.56
CA SER A 235 36.56 2.34 -12.89
C SER A 235 37.39 3.54 -13.31
N GLY A 236 37.93 4.27 -12.33
CA GLY A 236 39.02 5.21 -12.59
C GLY A 236 40.18 4.52 -13.31
N GLY A 237 40.66 5.15 -14.37
CA GLY A 237 41.92 4.83 -15.02
C GLY A 237 42.62 6.14 -15.32
N GLY A 238 43.70 6.41 -14.59
CA GLY A 238 44.53 7.59 -14.79
C GLY A 238 45.36 7.53 -16.08
N GLY A 239 46.01 8.65 -16.39
CA GLY A 239 47.12 8.74 -17.34
C GLY A 239 46.89 9.64 -18.54
N SER A 240 47.26 10.91 -18.40
CA SER A 240 48.22 11.62 -19.28
C SER A 240 48.78 12.80 -18.50
#